data_AF-A0A661J1V4-F1
#
_entry.id   AF-A0A661J1V4-F1
#
_cell.length_a   1.000
_cell.length_b   1.000
_cell.length_c   1.000
_cell.angle_alpha   90.00
_cell.angle_beta   90.00
_cell.angle_gamma   90.00
#
_symmetry.space_group_name_H-M   'P 1'
#
loop_
_entity.id
_entity.type
_entity.pdbx_description
1 polymer ?
#
loop_
_entity_poly.entity_id
_entity_poly.type
_entity_poly.pdbx_seq_one_letter_code
_entity_poly.pdbx_strand_id
1 'polypeptide(L)'
;MRLQRILPFLVVAFFGCATTEDISYLHHRINKLEERVAKTDRRVSETVTEAQKEVGSEVQKVRTDLASLDADIRALKEQVRTLQASLEENWELLRKLSMRLEELEQKKVAKEEKPEETPPPSAVLPPPTAPALAPIPSPPAPEGEKEEYQQAYETFRSGDYSRAMALFQDFLKKYPKSKLADNAQYWIGECYYMRGEYEKAIL
;
A
#
# COMPACT_ATOMS: atom_id res chain seq x y z
N MET A 1 -19.00 -83.86 61.84
CA MET A 1 -18.11 -82.77 62.25
C MET A 1 -17.86 -81.85 61.06
N ARG A 2 -18.65 -80.78 60.93
CA ARG A 2 -18.71 -79.85 59.78
C ARG A 2 -17.89 -78.57 60.09
N LEU A 3 -16.59 -78.68 60.36
CA LEU A 3 -15.77 -77.50 60.74
C LEU A 3 -14.54 -77.26 59.86
N GLN A 4 -14.27 -78.09 58.85
CA GLN A 4 -13.00 -78.06 58.10
C GLN A 4 -13.08 -77.36 56.73
N ARG A 5 -14.25 -76.86 56.32
CA ARG A 5 -14.48 -76.25 54.98
C ARG A 5 -14.61 -74.72 54.97
N ILE A 6 -14.62 -74.06 56.13
CA ILE A 6 -14.88 -72.61 56.25
C ILE A 6 -13.56 -71.79 56.35
N LEU A 7 -12.43 -72.47 56.62
CA LEU A 7 -11.13 -71.83 56.85
C LEU A 7 -10.52 -71.09 55.63
N PRO A 8 -10.68 -71.52 54.35
CA PRO A 8 -10.05 -70.80 53.24
C PRO A 8 -10.81 -69.52 52.83
N PHE A 9 -12.10 -69.41 53.18
CA PHE A 9 -12.90 -68.20 52.89
C PHE A 9 -12.62 -67.06 53.86
N LEU A 10 -12.16 -67.37 55.08
CA LEU A 10 -11.87 -66.36 56.11
C LEU A 10 -10.51 -65.68 55.90
N VAL A 11 -9.58 -66.33 55.19
CA VAL A 11 -8.24 -65.79 54.90
C VAL A 11 -8.25 -64.79 53.73
N VAL A 12 -9.18 -64.91 52.77
CA VAL A 12 -9.32 -63.95 51.66
C VAL A 12 -9.94 -62.62 52.12
N ALA A 13 -10.69 -62.61 53.23
CA ALA A 13 -11.30 -61.40 53.78
C ALA A 13 -10.31 -60.45 54.48
N PHE A 14 -9.09 -60.91 54.80
CA PHE A 14 -8.12 -60.13 55.59
C PHE A 14 -6.95 -59.52 54.79
N PHE A 15 -6.80 -59.84 53.50
CA PHE A 15 -5.74 -59.26 52.65
C PHE A 15 -6.19 -58.02 51.86
N GLY A 16 -7.43 -57.56 52.06
CA GLY A 16 -7.99 -56.36 51.40
C GLY A 16 -7.85 -55.07 52.20
N CYS A 17 -6.96 -54.98 53.19
CA CYS A 17 -6.80 -53.79 54.01
C CYS A 17 -5.79 -52.81 53.37
N ALA A 18 -6.24 -52.03 52.39
CA ALA A 18 -5.78 -50.65 52.36
C ALA A 18 -6.13 -50.06 53.73
N THR A 19 -5.15 -49.51 54.45
CA THR A 19 -5.44 -48.98 55.80
C THR A 19 -6.42 -47.81 55.65
N THR A 20 -7.32 -47.63 56.62
CA THR A 20 -8.28 -46.51 56.62
C THR A 20 -7.58 -45.16 56.52
N GLU A 21 -6.35 -45.08 57.03
CA GLU A 21 -5.45 -43.94 56.90
C GLU A 21 -5.05 -43.68 55.42
N ASP A 22 -4.61 -44.71 54.69
CA ASP A 22 -4.29 -44.60 53.25
C ASP A 22 -5.49 -44.13 52.41
N ILE A 23 -6.69 -44.62 52.72
CA ILE A 23 -7.92 -44.23 52.01
C ILE A 23 -8.27 -42.76 52.27
N SER A 24 -8.13 -42.28 53.51
CA SER A 24 -8.35 -40.88 53.85
C SER A 24 -7.32 -39.95 53.18
N TYR A 25 -6.07 -40.39 53.10
CA TYR A 25 -5.00 -39.67 52.42
C TYR A 25 -5.28 -39.57 50.90
N LEU A 26 -5.73 -40.67 50.28
CA LEU A 26 -6.14 -40.68 48.88
C LEU A 26 -7.34 -39.76 48.61
N HIS A 27 -8.38 -39.79 49.44
CA HIS A 27 -9.52 -38.87 49.32
C HIS A 27 -9.08 -37.41 49.45
N HIS A 28 -8.22 -37.10 50.41
CA HIS A 28 -7.70 -35.75 50.57
C HIS A 28 -6.90 -35.29 49.35
N ARG A 29 -6.07 -36.18 48.78
CA ARG A 29 -5.33 -35.90 47.54
C ARG A 29 -6.25 -35.72 46.34
N ILE A 30 -7.29 -36.54 46.19
CA ILE A 30 -8.28 -36.42 45.11
C ILE A 30 -8.99 -35.08 45.21
N ASN A 31 -9.52 -34.71 46.37
CA ASN A 31 -10.20 -33.42 46.57
C ASN A 31 -9.27 -32.23 46.28
N LYS A 32 -8.00 -32.31 46.70
CA LYS A 32 -7.00 -31.28 46.40
C LYS A 32 -6.63 -31.23 44.92
N LEU A 33 -6.63 -32.36 44.21
CA LEU A 33 -6.44 -32.41 42.77
C LEU A 33 -7.64 -31.80 42.04
N GLU A 34 -8.87 -32.15 42.44
CA GLU A 34 -10.10 -31.58 41.89
C GLU A 34 -10.16 -30.08 42.06
N GLU A 35 -9.80 -29.55 43.24
CA GLU A 35 -9.72 -28.11 43.48
C GLU A 35 -8.69 -27.43 42.57
N ARG A 36 -7.51 -28.05 42.40
CA ARG A 36 -6.48 -27.54 41.49
C ARG A 36 -6.95 -27.55 40.04
N VAL A 37 -7.63 -28.62 39.59
CA VAL A 37 -8.18 -28.74 38.24
C VAL A 37 -9.25 -27.67 38.03
N ALA A 38 -10.20 -27.51 38.96
CA ALA A 38 -11.22 -26.48 38.89
C ALA A 38 -10.63 -25.06 38.85
N LYS A 39 -9.55 -24.82 39.62
CA LYS A 39 -8.84 -23.53 39.60
C LYS A 39 -8.11 -23.28 38.28
N THR A 40 -7.47 -24.30 37.70
CA THR A 40 -6.84 -24.16 36.38
C THR A 40 -7.88 -23.98 35.29
N ASP A 41 -9.00 -24.69 35.35
CA ASP A 41 -10.07 -24.62 34.36
C ASP A 41 -10.72 -23.23 34.35
N ARG A 42 -10.95 -22.63 35.54
CA ARG A 42 -11.38 -21.23 35.66
C ARG A 42 -10.38 -20.26 35.03
N ARG A 43 -9.08 -20.40 35.35
CA ARG A 43 -8.04 -19.52 34.78
C ARG A 43 -7.96 -19.65 33.26
N VAL A 44 -8.05 -20.88 32.73
CA VAL A 44 -8.08 -21.12 31.28
C VAL A 44 -9.32 -20.48 30.68
N SER A 45 -10.51 -20.71 31.24
CA SER A 45 -11.75 -20.11 30.76
C SER A 45 -11.69 -18.58 30.75
N GLU A 46 -11.16 -17.96 31.81
CA GLU A 46 -10.97 -16.50 31.91
C GLU A 46 -10.06 -16.01 30.77
N THR A 47 -8.87 -16.61 30.62
CA THR A 47 -7.93 -16.21 29.55
C THR A 47 -8.49 -16.43 28.15
N VAL A 48 -9.25 -17.52 27.92
CA VAL A 48 -9.90 -17.80 26.64
C VAL A 48 -10.96 -16.76 26.34
N THR A 49 -11.80 -16.39 27.33
CA THR A 49 -12.83 -15.36 27.12
C THR A 49 -12.23 -13.98 26.85
N GLU A 50 -11.12 -13.63 27.50
CA GLU A 50 -10.41 -12.37 27.28
C GLU A 50 -9.79 -12.33 25.88
N ALA A 51 -9.05 -13.38 25.50
CA ALA A 51 -8.49 -13.51 24.16
C ALA A 51 -9.58 -13.50 23.07
N GLN A 52 -10.71 -14.17 23.30
CA GLN A 52 -11.82 -14.19 22.36
C GLN A 52 -12.48 -12.81 22.20
N LYS A 53 -12.52 -12.00 23.28
CA LYS A 53 -13.01 -10.62 23.23
C LYS A 53 -12.06 -9.71 22.46
N GLU A 54 -10.75 -9.83 22.69
CA GLU A 54 -9.72 -9.07 21.98
C GLU A 54 -9.76 -9.38 20.49
N VAL A 55 -9.68 -10.66 20.12
CA VAL A 55 -9.77 -11.11 18.73
C VAL A 55 -11.08 -10.67 18.09
N GLY A 56 -12.21 -10.77 18.80
CA GLY A 56 -13.50 -10.30 18.29
C GLY A 56 -13.52 -8.80 18.01
N SER A 57 -12.86 -7.99 18.86
CA SER A 57 -12.73 -6.54 18.65
C SER A 57 -11.84 -6.20 17.45
N GLU A 58 -10.73 -6.90 17.27
CA GLU A 58 -9.83 -6.71 16.13
C GLU A 58 -10.50 -7.14 14.81
N VAL A 59 -11.20 -8.28 14.80
CA VAL A 59 -11.99 -8.71 13.64
C VAL A 59 -13.06 -7.68 13.28
N GLN A 60 -13.69 -7.05 14.29
CA GLN A 60 -14.67 -6.01 14.04
C GLN A 60 -14.03 -4.74 13.46
N LYS A 61 -12.85 -4.33 13.92
CA LYS A 61 -12.08 -3.21 13.35
C LYS A 61 -11.70 -3.48 11.89
N VAL A 62 -11.14 -4.65 11.61
CA VAL A 62 -10.79 -5.06 10.23
C VAL A 62 -12.03 -5.05 9.33
N ARG A 63 -13.19 -5.48 9.85
CA ARG A 63 -14.45 -5.45 9.10
C ARG A 63 -14.93 -4.02 8.81
N THR A 64 -14.78 -3.09 9.76
CA THR A 64 -15.12 -1.68 9.53
C THR A 64 -14.16 -1.02 8.56
N ASP A 65 -12.86 -1.34 8.64
CA ASP A 65 -11.84 -0.81 7.74
C ASP A 65 -12.08 -1.31 6.31
N LEU A 66 -12.43 -2.58 6.14
CA LEU A 66 -12.79 -3.14 4.84
C LEU A 66 -14.01 -2.43 4.22
N ALA A 67 -15.03 -2.11 5.04
CA ALA A 67 -16.20 -1.37 4.58
C ALA A 67 -15.86 0.08 4.20
N SER A 68 -14.97 0.74 4.96
CA SER A 68 -14.48 2.08 4.63
C SER A 68 -13.69 2.07 3.33
N LEU A 69 -12.75 1.15 3.16
CA LEU A 69 -11.95 1.02 1.94
C LEU A 69 -12.82 0.74 0.71
N ASP A 70 -13.87 -0.07 0.83
CA ASP A 70 -14.83 -0.31 -0.26
C ASP A 70 -15.63 0.97 -0.62
N ALA A 71 -15.96 1.81 0.35
CA ALA A 71 -16.55 3.12 0.11
C ALA A 71 -15.57 4.06 -0.62
N ASP A 72 -14.31 4.12 -0.18
CA ASP A 72 -13.26 4.94 -0.78
C ASP A 72 -12.96 4.52 -2.22
N ILE A 73 -12.87 3.20 -2.48
CA ILE A 73 -12.68 2.66 -3.83
C ILE A 73 -13.83 3.08 -4.75
N ARG A 74 -15.08 3.03 -4.27
CA ARG A 74 -16.24 3.48 -5.07
C ARG A 74 -16.18 4.98 -5.34
N ALA A 75 -15.86 5.79 -4.33
CA ALA A 75 -15.72 7.24 -4.48
C ALA A 75 -14.61 7.60 -5.48
N LEU A 76 -13.44 6.95 -5.37
CA LEU A 76 -12.31 7.18 -6.27
C LEU A 76 -12.63 6.76 -7.71
N LYS A 77 -13.31 5.61 -7.89
CA LYS A 77 -13.78 5.19 -9.23
C LYS A 77 -14.73 6.21 -9.85
N GLU A 78 -15.59 6.83 -9.06
CA GLU A 78 -16.49 7.87 -9.55
C GLU A 78 -15.72 9.15 -9.91
N GLN A 79 -14.75 9.57 -9.09
CA GLN A 79 -13.86 10.69 -9.43
C GLN A 79 -13.09 10.46 -10.73
N VAL A 80 -12.61 9.24 -10.97
CA VAL A 80 -11.94 8.89 -12.23
C VAL A 80 -12.89 9.03 -13.41
N ARG A 81 -14.14 8.56 -13.28
CA ARG A 81 -15.16 8.71 -14.35
C ARG A 81 -15.48 10.17 -14.63
N THR A 82 -15.65 10.99 -13.61
CA THR A 82 -15.96 12.41 -13.79
C THR A 82 -14.78 13.17 -14.42
N LEU A 83 -13.55 12.86 -14.00
CA LEU A 83 -12.35 13.41 -14.62
C LEU A 83 -12.22 13.00 -16.09
N GLN A 84 -12.45 11.73 -16.41
CA GLN A 84 -12.46 11.25 -17.79
C GLN A 84 -13.52 11.98 -18.64
N ALA A 85 -14.72 12.18 -18.11
CA ALA A 85 -15.77 12.95 -18.79
C ALA A 85 -15.36 14.41 -19.02
N SER A 86 -14.73 15.05 -18.03
CA SER A 86 -14.24 16.44 -18.16
C SER A 86 -13.12 16.57 -19.20
N LEU A 87 -12.28 15.53 -19.34
CA LEU A 87 -11.22 15.50 -20.33
C LEU A 87 -11.78 15.40 -21.74
N GLU A 88 -12.78 14.54 -21.96
CA GLU A 88 -13.48 14.40 -23.24
C GLU A 88 -14.18 15.72 -23.63
N GLU A 89 -14.84 16.38 -22.66
CA GLU A 89 -15.45 17.69 -22.87
C GLU A 89 -14.42 18.74 -23.29
N ASN A 90 -13.27 18.78 -22.62
CA ASN A 90 -12.20 19.71 -22.95
C ASN A 90 -11.60 19.42 -24.34
N TRP A 91 -11.42 18.15 -24.72
CA TRP A 91 -10.97 17.79 -26.07
C TRP A 91 -11.95 18.23 -27.15
N GLU A 92 -13.25 18.08 -26.91
CA GLU A 92 -14.28 18.55 -27.84
C GLU A 92 -14.29 20.09 -27.96
N LEU A 93 -14.06 20.80 -26.86
CA LEU A 93 -13.88 22.26 -26.89
C LEU A 93 -12.64 22.66 -27.69
N LEU A 94 -11.51 22.01 -27.46
CA LEU A 94 -10.28 22.24 -28.22
C LEU A 94 -10.48 21.97 -29.71
N ARG A 95 -11.20 20.91 -30.08
CA ARG A 95 -11.56 20.59 -31.46
C ARG A 95 -12.44 21.66 -32.10
N LYS A 96 -13.42 22.20 -31.36
CA LYS A 96 -14.27 23.31 -31.85
C LYS A 96 -13.46 24.59 -32.05
N LEU A 97 -12.56 24.90 -31.11
CA LEU A 97 -11.68 26.05 -31.21
C LEU A 97 -10.73 25.94 -32.41
N SER A 98 -10.15 24.76 -32.65
CA SER A 98 -9.26 24.54 -33.80
C SER A 98 -10.00 24.68 -35.13
N MET A 99 -11.23 24.15 -35.27
CA MET A 99 -12.04 24.34 -36.48
C MET A 99 -12.35 25.82 -36.74
N ARG A 100 -12.69 26.60 -35.70
CA ARG A 100 -12.91 28.05 -35.86
C ARG A 100 -11.63 28.80 -36.21
N LEU A 101 -10.50 28.37 -35.68
CA LEU A 101 -9.21 28.96 -36.01
C LEU A 101 -8.89 28.75 -37.49
N GLU A 102 -9.07 27.52 -37.99
CA GLU A 102 -8.92 27.17 -39.41
C GLU A 102 -9.89 27.99 -40.29
N GLU A 103 -11.17 28.11 -39.92
CA GLU A 103 -12.12 28.96 -40.66
C GLU A 103 -11.67 30.43 -40.72
N LEU A 104 -11.11 30.96 -39.63
CA LEU A 104 -10.57 32.32 -39.59
C LEU A 104 -9.28 32.45 -40.40
N GLU A 105 -8.41 31.44 -40.37
CA GLU A 105 -7.19 31.38 -41.18
C GLU A 105 -7.54 31.30 -42.67
N GLN A 106 -8.45 30.42 -43.09
CA GLN A 106 -8.94 30.36 -44.47
C GLN A 106 -9.60 31.67 -44.90
N LYS A 107 -10.35 32.34 -44.02
CA LYS A 107 -10.95 33.65 -44.32
C LYS A 107 -9.89 34.76 -44.43
N LYS A 108 -8.75 34.64 -43.76
CA LYS A 108 -7.58 35.51 -43.95
C LYS A 108 -6.84 35.18 -45.25
N VAL A 109 -6.62 33.90 -45.55
CA VAL A 109 -5.94 33.44 -46.78
C VAL A 109 -6.77 33.79 -48.02
N ALA A 110 -8.10 33.67 -47.98
CA ALA A 110 -8.99 34.13 -49.06
C ALA A 110 -8.98 35.66 -49.26
N LYS A 111 -8.39 36.42 -48.33
CA LYS A 111 -8.12 37.86 -48.46
C LYS A 111 -6.68 38.16 -48.90
N GLU A 112 -5.77 37.20 -48.85
CA GLU A 112 -4.34 37.35 -49.14
C GLU A 112 -3.82 36.43 -50.29
N GLU A 113 -4.68 35.65 -50.96
CA GLU A 113 -4.34 34.83 -52.13
C GLU A 113 -4.03 35.68 -53.38
N LYS A 114 -2.83 36.25 -53.41
CA LYS A 114 -1.97 36.32 -54.59
C LYS A 114 -0.78 35.39 -54.30
N PRO A 115 -0.47 34.39 -55.15
CA PRO A 115 0.16 33.15 -54.70
C PRO A 115 1.70 33.18 -54.77
N GLU A 116 2.37 32.58 -53.77
CA GLU A 116 3.77 32.16 -53.84
C GLU A 116 3.98 30.83 -53.10
N GLU A 117 3.80 29.75 -53.85
CA GLU A 117 4.66 28.56 -54.04
C GLU A 117 5.56 28.03 -52.88
N THR A 118 5.22 26.77 -52.47
CA THR A 118 6.09 25.61 -52.06
C THR A 118 6.45 25.31 -50.58
N PRO A 119 6.61 24.00 -50.22
CA PRO A 119 6.04 23.34 -49.02
C PRO A 119 7.04 22.99 -47.87
N PRO A 120 6.55 22.47 -46.71
CA PRO A 120 7.35 22.23 -45.49
C PRO A 120 7.61 20.71 -45.20
N PRO A 121 7.93 20.26 -43.96
CA PRO A 121 9.20 19.70 -43.51
C PRO A 121 9.19 18.17 -43.25
N SER A 122 10.35 17.51 -43.26
CA SER A 122 10.46 16.10 -42.83
C SER A 122 10.67 15.98 -41.32
N ALA A 123 9.66 15.48 -40.62
CA ALA A 123 9.74 14.99 -39.25
C ALA A 123 9.87 13.45 -39.25
N VAL A 124 10.75 12.90 -38.40
CA VAL A 124 10.82 11.46 -38.09
C VAL A 124 10.43 11.26 -36.62
N LEU A 125 9.61 10.23 -36.40
CA LEU A 125 8.78 9.89 -35.23
C LEU A 125 9.56 9.42 -33.97
N PRO A 126 8.93 9.46 -32.76
CA PRO A 126 9.49 8.93 -31.51
C PRO A 126 9.05 7.48 -31.16
N PRO A 127 9.80 6.72 -30.32
CA PRO A 127 9.39 5.43 -29.73
C PRO A 127 8.55 5.54 -28.43
N PRO A 128 7.95 4.43 -27.92
CA PRO A 128 6.68 4.45 -27.18
C PRO A 128 6.78 4.67 -25.67
N THR A 129 5.69 5.26 -25.17
CA THR A 129 5.31 5.66 -23.80
C THR A 129 5.34 4.54 -22.75
N ALA A 130 6.08 4.77 -21.66
CA ALA A 130 5.88 4.18 -20.33
C ALA A 130 4.98 5.11 -19.47
N PRO A 131 4.31 4.62 -18.40
CA PRO A 131 3.24 5.36 -17.72
C PRO A 131 3.80 6.58 -16.99
N ALA A 132 3.40 7.77 -17.41
CA ALA A 132 3.72 9.02 -16.72
C ALA A 132 2.81 9.19 -15.50
N LEU A 133 3.35 8.98 -14.30
CA LEU A 133 2.82 9.55 -13.08
C LEU A 133 2.90 11.07 -13.19
N ALA A 134 1.76 11.75 -12.97
CA ALA A 134 1.64 13.19 -13.15
C ALA A 134 2.59 13.96 -12.21
N PRO A 135 3.23 15.06 -12.67
CA PRO A 135 4.15 15.85 -11.86
C PRO A 135 3.41 16.52 -10.69
N ILE A 136 3.99 16.49 -9.50
CA ILE A 136 3.53 17.29 -8.36
C ILE A 136 3.83 18.77 -8.69
N PRO A 137 2.81 19.65 -8.76
CA PRO A 137 3.04 21.07 -9.08
C PRO A 137 3.76 21.77 -7.94
N SER A 138 4.82 22.50 -8.27
CA SER A 138 5.71 23.17 -7.32
C SER A 138 5.66 24.71 -7.46
N PRO A 139 5.74 25.46 -6.35
CA PRO A 139 5.68 26.92 -6.36
C PRO A 139 6.93 27.57 -7.01
N PRO A 140 6.82 28.83 -7.48
CA PRO A 140 7.87 29.46 -8.30
C PRO A 140 9.17 29.69 -7.53
N ALA A 141 10.24 29.39 -8.25
CA ALA A 141 11.64 29.38 -7.89
C ALA A 141 12.37 30.53 -8.64
N PRO A 142 13.42 31.16 -8.09
CA PRO A 142 14.21 32.18 -8.82
C PRO A 142 14.60 31.69 -10.23
N GLU A 143 14.57 32.57 -11.23
CA GLU A 143 14.60 32.19 -12.66
C GLU A 143 15.76 31.24 -13.03
N GLY A 144 16.97 31.44 -12.49
CA GLY A 144 18.12 30.57 -12.78
C GLY A 144 18.04 29.16 -12.19
N GLU A 145 17.46 28.97 -10.99
CA GLU A 145 17.29 27.62 -10.43
C GLU A 145 16.17 26.87 -11.16
N LYS A 146 15.16 27.59 -11.64
CA LYS A 146 14.06 26.99 -12.42
C LYS A 146 14.54 26.45 -13.76
N GLU A 147 15.42 27.18 -14.46
CA GLU A 147 15.99 26.76 -15.74
C GLU A 147 16.85 25.50 -15.61
N GLU A 148 17.75 25.45 -14.62
CA GLU A 148 18.61 24.28 -14.40
C GLU A 148 17.82 23.04 -13.97
N TYR A 149 16.81 23.22 -13.12
CA TYR A 149 15.89 22.14 -12.77
C TYR A 149 15.08 21.66 -13.98
N GLN A 150 14.58 22.58 -14.81
CA GLN A 150 13.82 22.26 -16.00
C GLN A 150 14.66 21.49 -17.02
N GLN A 151 15.92 21.86 -17.21
CA GLN A 151 16.86 21.14 -18.08
C GLN A 151 17.08 19.70 -17.60
N ALA A 152 17.28 19.50 -16.29
CA ALA A 152 17.41 18.17 -15.69
C ALA A 152 16.15 17.33 -15.93
N TYR A 153 14.99 17.96 -15.76
CA TYR A 153 13.69 17.33 -15.96
C TYR A 153 13.39 16.97 -17.43
N GLU A 154 13.72 17.83 -18.37
CA GLU A 154 13.59 17.53 -19.80
C GLU A 154 14.51 16.38 -20.22
N THR A 155 15.71 16.33 -19.65
CA THR A 155 16.64 15.21 -19.85
C THR A 155 16.05 13.91 -19.30
N PHE A 156 15.42 13.93 -18.12
CA PHE A 156 14.68 12.79 -17.58
C PHE A 156 13.55 12.35 -18.52
N ARG A 157 12.76 13.29 -19.03
CA ARG A 157 11.66 13.01 -19.97
C ARG A 157 12.14 12.46 -21.30
N SER A 158 13.37 12.77 -21.71
CA SER A 158 13.99 12.20 -22.90
C SER A 158 14.45 10.74 -22.74
N GLY A 159 14.38 10.19 -21.52
CA GLY A 159 14.78 8.82 -21.20
C GLY A 159 16.26 8.66 -20.83
N ASP A 160 17.04 9.75 -20.85
CA ASP A 160 18.44 9.72 -20.43
C ASP A 160 18.57 9.88 -18.91
N TYR A 161 18.22 8.82 -18.19
CA TYR A 161 18.20 8.79 -16.73
C TYR A 161 19.59 9.00 -16.11
N SER A 162 20.67 8.58 -16.79
CA SER A 162 22.03 8.76 -16.30
C SER A 162 22.43 10.24 -16.30
N ARG A 163 22.15 10.95 -17.40
CA ARG A 163 22.45 12.38 -17.52
C ARG A 163 21.49 13.22 -16.68
N ALA A 164 20.21 12.85 -16.63
CA ALA A 164 19.22 13.50 -15.79
C ALA A 164 19.61 13.46 -14.29
N MET A 165 20.03 12.30 -13.82
CA MET A 165 20.50 12.12 -12.44
C MET A 165 21.70 13.01 -12.12
N ALA A 166 22.68 13.11 -13.03
CA ALA A 166 23.83 14.00 -12.84
C ALA A 166 23.39 15.47 -12.74
N LEU A 167 22.47 15.91 -13.60
CA LEU A 167 21.93 17.26 -13.59
C LEU A 167 21.15 17.58 -12.31
N PHE A 168 20.33 16.65 -11.81
CA PHE A 168 19.63 16.82 -10.53
C PHE A 168 20.60 16.82 -9.33
N GLN A 169 21.65 16.01 -9.36
CA GLN A 169 22.68 16.04 -8.32
C GLN A 169 23.45 17.35 -8.31
N ASP A 170 23.78 17.90 -9.48
CA ASP A 170 24.45 19.19 -9.58
C ASP A 170 23.52 20.35 -9.17
N PHE A 171 22.24 20.27 -9.52
CA PHE A 171 21.20 21.17 -9.01
C PHE A 171 21.18 21.19 -7.48
N LEU A 172 21.19 20.02 -6.82
CA LEU A 172 21.19 19.92 -5.36
C LEU A 172 22.47 20.45 -4.71
N LYS A 173 23.63 20.28 -5.35
CA LYS A 173 24.90 20.86 -4.88
C LYS A 173 24.87 22.39 -4.95
N LYS A 174 24.29 22.94 -6.02
CA LYS A 174 24.26 24.39 -6.27
C LYS A 174 23.16 25.09 -5.49
N TYR A 175 22.01 24.43 -5.32
CA TYR A 175 20.82 24.97 -4.68
C TYR A 175 20.29 24.08 -3.54
N PRO A 176 21.11 23.80 -2.51
CA PRO A 176 20.72 22.88 -1.41
C PRO A 176 19.56 23.40 -0.54
N LYS A 177 19.18 24.68 -0.69
CA LYS A 177 18.06 25.31 0.01
C LYS A 177 16.92 25.73 -0.92
N SER A 178 16.96 25.33 -2.20
CA SER A 178 15.87 25.63 -3.13
C SER A 178 14.61 24.89 -2.70
N LYS A 179 13.45 25.49 -2.97
CA LYS A 179 12.15 24.83 -2.81
C LYS A 179 11.95 23.65 -3.76
N LEU A 180 12.81 23.53 -4.79
CA LEU A 180 12.84 22.42 -5.72
C LEU A 180 13.83 21.32 -5.31
N ALA A 181 14.58 21.49 -4.22
CA ALA A 181 15.57 20.51 -3.77
C ALA A 181 14.91 19.15 -3.47
N ASP A 182 13.82 19.15 -2.72
CA ASP A 182 13.10 17.91 -2.39
C ASP A 182 12.59 17.19 -3.66
N ASN A 183 12.12 17.94 -4.65
CA ASN A 183 11.70 17.37 -5.93
C ASN A 183 12.89 16.85 -6.75
N ALA A 184 14.03 17.54 -6.75
CA ALA A 184 15.22 17.07 -7.44
C ALA A 184 15.71 15.74 -6.84
N GLN A 185 15.64 15.60 -5.51
CA GLN A 185 15.94 14.35 -4.82
C GLN A 185 14.97 13.23 -5.21
N TYR A 186 13.67 13.54 -5.30
CA TYR A 186 12.66 12.61 -5.82
C TYR A 186 13.01 12.11 -7.23
N TRP A 187 13.34 13.02 -8.15
CA TRP A 187 13.69 12.63 -9.53
C TRP A 187 14.98 11.83 -9.62
N ILE A 188 15.94 12.00 -8.71
CA ILE A 188 17.12 11.13 -8.61
C ILE A 188 16.69 9.70 -8.25
N GLY A 189 15.77 9.54 -7.30
CA GLY A 189 15.19 8.24 -6.96
C GLY A 189 14.48 7.60 -8.15
N GLU A 190 13.69 8.37 -8.89
CA GLU A 190 13.03 7.89 -10.13
C GLU A 190 14.06 7.50 -11.21
N CYS A 191 15.17 8.23 -11.35
CA CYS A 191 16.24 7.84 -12.27
C CYS A 191 16.84 6.49 -11.90
N TYR A 192 17.07 6.21 -10.61
CA TYR A 192 17.54 4.91 -10.16
C TYR A 192 16.52 3.80 -10.40
N TYR A 193 15.24 4.08 -10.13
CA TYR A 193 14.14 3.16 -10.38
C TYR A 193 14.03 2.77 -11.86
N MET A 194 14.05 3.76 -12.77
CA MET A 194 13.98 3.55 -14.21
C MET A 194 15.19 2.78 -14.77
N ARG A 195 16.33 2.82 -14.08
CA ARG A 195 17.54 2.06 -14.42
C ARG A 195 17.60 0.67 -13.79
N GLY A 196 16.61 0.30 -12.97
CA GLY A 196 16.60 -0.98 -12.24
C GLY A 196 17.59 -1.03 -11.08
N GLU A 197 18.15 0.10 -10.66
CA GLU A 197 19.10 0.22 -9.54
C GLU A 197 18.34 0.48 -8.22
N TYR A 198 17.43 -0.41 -7.86
CA TYR A 198 16.49 -0.21 -6.74
C TYR A 198 17.17 -0.01 -5.38
N GLU A 199 18.31 -0.64 -5.16
CA GLU A 199 19.10 -0.50 -3.93
C GLU A 199 19.55 0.95 -3.69
N LYS A 200 19.76 1.72 -4.77
CA LYS A 200 20.17 3.13 -4.70
C LYS A 200 18.99 4.11 -4.68
N ALA A 201 17.77 3.63 -4.93
CA ALA A 201 16.56 4.46 -4.91
C ALA A 201 15.99 4.68 -3.49
N ILE A 202 16.43 3.88 -2.51
CA ILE A 202 15.90 3.87 -1.12
C ILE A 202 16.82 4.61 -0.14
N LEU A 203 18.02 5.00 -0.58
CA LEU A 203 19.09 5.58 0.27
C LEU A 203 19.09 7.11 0.28
#